data_AF-A0A060BTB2-F1
#
_entry.id   AF-A0A060BTB2-F1
#
_cell.length_a   1.000
_cell.length_b   1.000
_cell.length_c   1.000
_cell.angle_alpha   90.00
_cell.angle_beta   90.00
_cell.angle_gamma   90.00
#
_symmetry.space_group_name_H-M   'P 1'
#
loop_
_entity.id
_entity.type
_entity.pdbx_description
1 polymer ?
#
loop_
_entity_poly.entity_id
_entity_poly.type
_entity_poly.pdbx_seq_one_letter_code
_entity_poly.pdbx_strand_id
1 'polypeptide(L)'
;GLAAFDPPVNPVKGEGPMEEIALVPAGSQTLRVMSFPWIGAPEPPPKGVKPDFGKEGLADWIPYGGGWFVKDGALHAAANSGSGPTAGGKAVATRTNFSDVVFEADVTVGAGGEAGLIFRVTKPSIGADAYDGYYAGIRPDDGTLLLGKADGKWTPLASARAP
;
A
#
# COMPACT_ATOMS: atom_id res chain seq x y z
N GLY A 1 -1.55 8.28 -2.75
CA GLY A 1 -0.59 8.97 -3.64
C GLY A 1 0.52 8.01 -3.97
N LEU A 2 0.90 7.91 -5.24
CA LEU A 2 1.96 7.01 -5.72
C LEU A 2 3.32 7.68 -5.54
N ALA A 3 4.36 6.91 -5.23
CA ALA A 3 5.74 7.33 -5.33
C ALA A 3 6.17 7.42 -6.81
N ALA A 4 7.14 8.28 -7.12
CA ALA A 4 7.60 8.50 -8.50
C ALA A 4 8.16 7.24 -9.19
N PHE A 5 8.55 6.23 -8.40
CA PHE A 5 9.09 4.96 -8.87
C PHE A 5 8.08 3.80 -8.82
N ASP A 6 6.84 4.07 -8.44
CA ASP A 6 5.80 3.05 -8.48
C ASP A 6 5.50 2.65 -9.92
N PRO A 7 5.18 1.37 -10.18
CA PRO A 7 4.66 0.99 -11.47
C PRO A 7 3.41 1.82 -11.77
N PRO A 8 3.26 2.34 -13.01
CA PRO A 8 2.08 3.08 -13.38
C PRO A 8 0.86 2.14 -13.34
N VAL A 9 -0.28 2.72 -12.99
CA VAL A 9 -1.56 2.02 -13.10
C VAL A 9 -1.87 1.82 -14.58
N ASN A 10 -2.18 0.58 -14.92
CA ASN A 10 -2.61 0.23 -16.28
C ASN A 10 -4.11 0.47 -16.50
N PRO A 11 -4.51 0.79 -17.73
CA PRO A 11 -3.65 1.11 -18.87
C PRO A 11 -3.03 2.52 -18.78
N VAL A 12 -1.89 2.70 -19.43
CA VAL A 12 -1.19 3.99 -19.53
C VAL A 12 -1.55 4.68 -20.85
N LYS A 13 -1.83 5.98 -20.80
CA LYS A 13 -2.05 6.76 -22.02
C LYS A 13 -0.76 6.78 -22.85
N GLY A 14 -0.84 6.31 -24.09
CA GLY A 14 0.24 6.36 -25.06
C GLY A 14 -0.27 6.92 -26.38
N GLU A 15 0.60 7.63 -27.10
CA GLU A 15 0.32 8.15 -28.44
C GLU A 15 1.04 7.32 -29.52
N GLY A 16 1.85 6.34 -29.11
CA GLY A 16 2.54 5.42 -29.99
C GLY A 16 1.62 4.35 -30.60
N PRO A 17 2.02 3.73 -31.71
CA PRO A 17 1.30 2.60 -32.28
C PRO A 17 1.27 1.42 -31.30
N MET A 18 0.22 0.61 -31.37
CA MET A 18 0.17 -0.67 -30.63
C MET A 18 1.17 -1.63 -31.26
N GLU A 19 2.06 -2.18 -30.44
CA GLU A 19 3.04 -3.19 -30.84
C GLU A 19 2.81 -4.48 -30.03
N GLU A 20 2.88 -5.62 -30.72
CA GLU A 20 2.86 -6.92 -30.07
C GLU A 20 4.30 -7.30 -29.69
N ILE A 21 4.55 -7.50 -28.39
CA ILE A 21 5.85 -7.91 -27.88
C ILE A 21 5.77 -9.39 -27.49
N ALA A 22 6.48 -10.25 -28.22
CA ALA A 22 6.64 -11.65 -27.88
C ALA A 22 7.89 -11.84 -26.99
N LEU A 23 7.69 -12.26 -25.75
CA LEU A 23 8.79 -12.65 -24.86
C LEU A 23 9.18 -14.11 -25.14
N VAL A 24 10.30 -14.30 -25.83
CA VAL A 24 10.87 -15.62 -26.12
C VAL A 24 12.01 -15.90 -25.13
N PRO A 25 11.81 -16.74 -24.09
CA PRO A 25 12.90 -17.11 -23.20
C PRO A 25 13.94 -17.95 -23.96
N ALA A 26 15.19 -17.49 -23.99
CA ALA A 26 16.33 -18.24 -24.55
C ALA A 26 17.25 -18.70 -23.41
N GLY A 27 17.48 -20.02 -23.30
CA GLY A 27 18.39 -20.61 -22.31
C GLY A 27 17.75 -20.96 -20.96
N SER A 28 18.58 -21.32 -19.98
CA SER A 28 18.16 -21.80 -18.64
C SER A 28 17.90 -20.69 -17.62
N GLN A 29 17.77 -19.44 -18.06
CA GLN A 29 17.60 -18.29 -17.16
C GLN A 29 16.12 -17.93 -16.99
N THR A 30 15.77 -17.50 -15.78
CA THR A 30 14.42 -17.00 -15.47
C THR A 30 14.34 -15.51 -15.79
N LEU A 31 13.51 -15.12 -16.75
CA LEU A 31 13.13 -13.72 -16.92
C LEU A 31 12.16 -13.34 -15.79
N ARG A 32 12.47 -12.30 -15.02
CA ARG A 32 11.55 -11.72 -14.02
C ARG A 32 11.13 -10.33 -14.49
N VAL A 33 9.92 -10.24 -15.04
CA VAL A 33 9.25 -8.97 -15.33
C VAL A 33 8.39 -8.62 -14.13
N MET A 34 8.67 -7.47 -13.48
CA MET A 34 7.94 -7.02 -12.29
C MET A 34 6.74 -6.12 -12.63
N SER A 35 6.83 -5.38 -13.73
CA SER A 35 5.72 -4.58 -14.26
C SER A 35 5.92 -4.39 -15.76
N PHE A 36 4.82 -4.51 -16.51
CA PHE A 36 4.80 -4.28 -17.94
C PHE A 36 3.57 -3.42 -18.26
N PRO A 37 3.72 -2.09 -18.40
CA PRO A 37 2.59 -1.24 -18.70
C PRO A 37 2.06 -1.50 -20.11
N TRP A 38 0.76 -1.39 -20.30
CA TRP A 38 0.14 -1.51 -21.62
C TRP A 38 -0.62 -0.24 -21.99
N ILE A 39 -0.60 0.08 -23.29
CA ILE A 39 -1.17 1.32 -23.82
C ILE A 39 -2.70 1.19 -23.89
N GLY A 40 -3.40 2.18 -23.36
CA GLY A 40 -4.85 2.27 -23.42
C GLY A 40 -5.38 3.54 -22.76
N ALA A 41 -6.70 3.67 -22.67
CA ALA A 41 -7.35 4.79 -21.99
C ALA A 41 -7.34 4.55 -20.47
N PRO A 42 -6.64 5.37 -19.66
CA PRO A 42 -6.61 5.18 -18.21
C PRO A 42 -8.01 5.21 -17.62
N GLU A 43 -8.27 4.32 -16.66
CA GLU A 43 -9.53 4.34 -15.93
C GLU A 43 -9.61 5.58 -15.03
N PRO A 44 -10.78 6.24 -14.94
CA PRO A 44 -10.96 7.30 -13.96
C PRO A 44 -10.78 6.75 -12.54
N PRO A 45 -10.34 7.57 -11.57
CA PRO A 45 -10.29 7.17 -10.17
C PRO A 45 -11.64 6.58 -9.73
N PRO A 46 -11.65 5.44 -9.01
CA PRO A 46 -12.88 4.89 -8.49
C PRO A 46 -13.52 5.88 -7.51
N LYS A 47 -14.85 5.85 -7.37
CA LYS A 47 -15.58 6.68 -6.39
C LYS A 47 -15.48 6.15 -4.96
N GLY A 48 -15.03 4.91 -4.80
CA GLY A 48 -14.79 4.23 -3.53
C GLY A 48 -14.05 2.92 -3.80
N VAL A 49 -13.37 2.40 -2.78
CA VAL A 49 -12.60 1.16 -2.87
C VAL A 49 -13.13 0.20 -1.81
N LYS A 50 -13.45 -1.03 -2.24
CA LYS A 50 -13.83 -2.14 -1.35
C LYS A 50 -13.15 -3.41 -1.87
N PRO A 51 -11.89 -3.65 -1.46
CA PRO A 51 -11.09 -4.73 -2.03
C PRO A 51 -11.63 -6.09 -1.59
N ASP A 52 -11.60 -7.06 -2.49
CA ASP A 52 -11.76 -8.47 -2.18
C ASP A 52 -10.39 -9.14 -2.30
N PHE A 53 -9.58 -9.08 -1.22
CA PHE A 53 -8.19 -9.55 -1.26
C PHE A 53 -8.09 -11.02 -1.68
N GLY A 54 -9.08 -11.86 -1.37
CA GLY A 54 -9.10 -13.27 -1.76
C GLY A 54 -9.23 -13.50 -3.27
N LYS A 55 -9.80 -12.54 -4.02
CA LYS A 55 -9.92 -12.59 -5.48
C LYS A 55 -8.92 -11.71 -6.20
N GLU A 56 -8.72 -10.50 -5.69
CA GLU A 56 -7.96 -9.43 -6.34
C GLU A 56 -6.50 -9.43 -5.92
N GLY A 57 -6.14 -10.13 -4.84
CA GLY A 57 -4.79 -10.14 -4.32
C GLY A 57 -4.32 -8.73 -3.97
N LEU A 58 -3.16 -8.35 -4.52
CA LEU A 58 -2.57 -7.02 -4.37
C LEU A 58 -2.68 -6.17 -5.65
N ALA A 59 -3.57 -6.50 -6.60
CA ALA A 59 -3.59 -5.86 -7.92
C ALA A 59 -3.65 -4.32 -7.85
N ASP A 60 -4.44 -3.78 -6.92
CA ASP A 60 -4.60 -2.34 -6.68
C ASP A 60 -3.86 -1.86 -5.42
N TRP A 61 -2.82 -2.57 -4.96
CA TRP A 61 -2.10 -2.25 -3.72
C TRP A 61 -0.58 -2.32 -3.89
N ILE A 62 0.11 -1.27 -3.49
CA ILE A 62 1.59 -1.22 -3.51
C ILE A 62 2.13 -1.33 -2.09
N PRO A 63 2.90 -2.39 -1.77
CA PRO A 63 3.58 -2.51 -0.49
C PRO A 63 4.88 -1.69 -0.45
N TYR A 64 5.13 -1.00 0.67
CA TYR A 64 6.38 -0.32 1.00
C TYR A 64 6.89 -0.84 2.34
N GLY A 65 7.98 -1.63 2.28
CA GLY A 65 8.56 -2.27 3.45
C GLY A 65 7.67 -3.37 4.06
N GLY A 66 8.25 -4.14 4.98
CA GLY A 66 7.60 -5.32 5.55
C GLY A 66 7.33 -6.45 4.54
N GLY A 67 6.84 -7.58 5.04
CA GLY A 67 6.25 -8.63 4.21
C GLY A 67 4.74 -8.45 4.10
N TRP A 68 4.17 -8.58 2.90
CA TRP A 68 2.73 -8.51 2.67
C TRP A 68 2.26 -9.72 1.89
N PHE A 69 1.18 -10.34 2.34
CA PHE A 69 0.58 -11.49 1.67
C PHE A 69 -0.92 -11.56 1.94
N VAL A 70 -1.66 -12.16 1.02
CA VAL A 70 -3.08 -12.44 1.21
C VAL A 70 -3.24 -13.83 1.79
N LYS A 71 -4.08 -13.95 2.82
CA LYS A 71 -4.50 -15.21 3.40
C LYS A 71 -5.89 -15.04 4.00
N ASP A 72 -6.74 -16.06 3.88
CA ASP A 72 -8.09 -16.08 4.45
C ASP A 72 -8.96 -14.85 4.08
N GLY A 73 -8.77 -14.32 2.87
CA GLY A 73 -9.50 -13.13 2.38
C GLY A 73 -9.04 -11.80 2.97
N ALA A 74 -7.97 -11.79 3.78
CA ALA A 74 -7.40 -10.61 4.41
C ALA A 74 -5.97 -10.33 3.93
N LEU A 75 -5.58 -9.07 4.01
CA LEU A 75 -4.21 -8.64 3.80
C LEU A 75 -3.43 -8.73 5.10
N HIS A 76 -2.40 -9.58 5.14
CA HIS A 76 -1.56 -9.79 6.30
C HIS A 76 -0.20 -9.10 6.13
N ALA A 77 0.23 -8.44 7.22
CA ALA A 77 1.60 -7.98 7.38
C ALA A 77 2.42 -9.03 8.13
N ALA A 78 3.62 -9.36 7.63
CA ALA A 78 4.62 -10.16 8.31
C ALA A 78 5.81 -9.27 8.69
N ALA A 79 6.16 -9.27 9.98
CA ALA A 79 7.47 -8.85 10.42
C ALA A 79 8.47 -9.95 10.06
N ASN A 80 9.41 -9.65 9.15
CA ASN A 80 10.57 -10.50 8.97
C ASN A 80 11.67 -10.03 9.93
N SER A 81 12.32 -10.95 10.62
CA SER A 81 13.40 -10.66 11.60
C SER A 81 14.62 -9.95 11.00
N GLY A 82 14.68 -9.82 9.66
CA GLY A 82 15.65 -9.01 8.92
C GLY A 82 15.10 -7.67 8.41
N SER A 83 13.96 -7.19 8.92
CA SER A 83 13.31 -5.98 8.37
C SER A 83 14.21 -4.76 8.44
N GLY A 84 15.09 -4.58 9.44
CA GLY A 84 16.06 -3.48 9.48
C GLY A 84 15.44 -2.12 9.05
N PRO A 85 15.98 -1.39 8.06
CA PRO A 85 15.42 -0.13 7.56
C PRO A 85 14.04 -0.24 6.87
N THR A 86 13.51 -1.46 6.70
CA THR A 86 12.17 -1.75 6.14
C THR A 86 11.07 -1.97 7.19
N ALA A 87 11.38 -1.73 8.47
CA ALA A 87 10.39 -1.70 9.54
C ALA A 87 9.30 -0.63 9.31
N GLY A 88 8.07 -0.90 9.75
CA GLY A 88 6.92 -0.01 9.49
C GLY A 88 6.35 -0.17 8.09
N GLY A 89 6.07 -1.43 7.72
CA GLY A 89 5.47 -1.79 6.45
C GLY A 89 4.11 -1.12 6.26
N LYS A 90 3.81 -0.70 5.03
CA LYS A 90 2.52 -0.14 4.64
C LYS A 90 2.13 -0.64 3.25
N ALA A 91 0.84 -0.81 3.00
CA ALA A 91 0.30 -1.05 1.68
C ALA A 91 -0.61 0.11 1.30
N VAL A 92 -0.39 0.71 0.13
CA VAL A 92 -1.15 1.89 -0.34
C VAL A 92 -1.98 1.49 -1.55
N ALA A 93 -3.29 1.76 -1.48
CA ALA A 93 -4.18 1.54 -2.60
C ALA A 93 -3.86 2.48 -3.77
N THR A 94 -3.72 1.91 -4.97
CA THR A 94 -3.51 2.66 -6.21
C THR A 94 -4.81 3.32 -6.65
N ARG A 95 -4.73 4.26 -7.61
CA ARG A 95 -5.88 5.02 -8.16
C ARG A 95 -6.72 5.80 -7.14
N THR A 96 -6.33 5.84 -5.87
CA THR A 96 -7.04 6.59 -4.85
C THR A 96 -6.60 8.06 -4.83
N ASN A 97 -7.55 8.95 -5.06
CA ASN A 97 -7.39 10.40 -4.89
C ASN A 97 -8.69 11.00 -4.32
N PHE A 98 -9.02 10.58 -3.11
CA PHE A 98 -10.21 11.02 -2.40
C PHE A 98 -9.93 12.31 -1.61
N SER A 99 -10.88 13.24 -1.62
CA SER A 99 -10.83 14.46 -0.79
C SER A 99 -11.38 14.18 0.61
N ASP A 100 -12.71 14.04 0.68
CA ASP A 100 -13.45 13.64 1.88
C ASP A 100 -13.83 12.18 1.72
N VAL A 101 -13.53 11.38 2.74
CA VAL A 101 -13.65 9.93 2.70
C VAL A 101 -14.12 9.40 4.04
N VAL A 102 -14.96 8.37 3.98
CA VAL A 102 -15.21 7.46 5.11
C VAL A 102 -14.35 6.23 4.86
N PHE A 103 -13.43 5.94 5.79
CA PHE A 103 -12.54 4.79 5.70
C PHE A 103 -12.85 3.83 6.85
N GLU A 104 -13.42 2.68 6.50
CA GLU A 104 -13.73 1.59 7.41
C GLU A 104 -12.84 0.38 7.09
N ALA A 105 -12.32 -0.26 8.14
CA ALA A 105 -11.56 -1.50 8.02
C ALA A 105 -11.57 -2.26 9.35
N ASP A 106 -11.57 -3.59 9.26
CA ASP A 106 -11.28 -4.46 10.39
C ASP A 106 -9.77 -4.66 10.50
N VAL A 107 -9.19 -4.29 11.64
CA VAL A 107 -7.75 -4.37 11.89
C VAL A 107 -7.48 -5.29 13.06
N THR A 108 -6.77 -6.38 12.80
CA THR A 108 -6.27 -7.28 13.85
C THR A 108 -4.81 -6.94 14.12
N VAL A 109 -4.50 -6.61 15.37
CA VAL A 109 -3.13 -6.29 15.81
C VAL A 109 -2.53 -7.48 16.55
N GLY A 110 -1.30 -7.85 16.19
CA GLY A 110 -0.54 -8.90 16.88
C GLY A 110 0.03 -8.42 18.22
N ALA A 111 0.74 -9.32 18.91
CA ALA A 111 1.48 -8.96 20.12
C ALA A 111 2.75 -8.16 19.74
N GLY A 112 2.81 -6.91 20.19
CA GLY A 112 3.93 -5.99 19.95
C GLY A 112 3.81 -5.20 18.65
N GLY A 113 3.90 -3.87 18.78
CA GLY A 113 3.82 -2.92 17.66
C GLY A 113 2.43 -2.33 17.45
N GLU A 114 2.34 -1.37 16.54
CA GLU A 114 1.11 -0.63 16.23
C GLU A 114 0.60 -1.04 14.84
N ALA A 115 -0.72 -1.09 14.66
CA ALA A 115 -1.33 -1.29 13.36
C ALA A 115 -2.57 -0.41 13.20
N GLY A 116 -2.84 -0.02 11.96
CA GLY A 116 -3.88 0.96 11.68
C GLY A 116 -3.95 1.32 10.20
N LEU A 117 -4.65 2.42 9.94
CA LEU A 117 -4.92 2.94 8.62
C LEU A 117 -4.10 4.20 8.38
N ILE A 118 -3.52 4.29 7.19
CA ILE A 118 -2.94 5.54 6.67
C ILE A 118 -3.86 6.14 5.62
N PHE A 119 -4.01 7.45 5.63
CA PHE A 119 -4.90 8.17 4.71
C PHE A 119 -4.35 9.53 4.32
N ARG A 120 -4.84 10.06 3.19
CA ARG A 120 -4.29 11.25 2.50
C ARG A 120 -2.78 11.13 2.23
N VAL A 121 -2.34 9.90 1.94
CA VAL A 121 -0.94 9.54 1.76
C VAL A 121 -0.41 10.10 0.45
N THR A 122 0.72 10.79 0.51
CA THR A 122 1.56 11.17 -0.62
C THR A 122 3.02 10.84 -0.32
N LYS A 123 3.83 10.70 -1.37
CA LYS A 123 5.26 10.32 -1.27
C LYS A 123 5.54 9.10 -0.35
N PRO A 124 4.78 8.00 -0.46
CA PRO A 124 5.08 6.82 0.33
C PRO A 124 6.49 6.28 0.02
N SER A 125 7.18 5.82 1.05
CA SER A 125 8.50 5.21 0.95
C SER A 125 8.67 4.18 2.06
N ILE A 126 9.80 3.48 2.04
CA ILE A 126 10.14 2.47 3.05
C ILE A 126 10.53 3.16 4.38
N GLY A 127 9.97 2.64 5.49
CA GLY A 127 10.17 3.15 6.85
C GLY A 127 8.87 3.66 7.47
N ALA A 128 8.65 3.47 8.77
CA ALA A 128 7.36 3.73 9.44
C ALA A 128 6.71 5.07 9.07
N ASP A 129 7.41 6.18 9.32
CA ASP A 129 6.93 7.56 9.10
C ASP A 129 7.29 8.12 7.71
N ALA A 130 7.80 7.28 6.80
CA ALA A 130 8.27 7.69 5.49
C ALA A 130 7.10 7.84 4.50
N TYR A 131 6.22 8.80 4.77
CA TYR A 131 5.14 9.27 3.91
C TYR A 131 4.63 10.63 4.42
N ASP A 132 3.99 11.39 3.54
CA ASP A 132 3.24 12.60 3.90
C ASP A 132 1.76 12.21 4.04
N GLY A 133 1.19 12.24 5.24
CA GLY A 133 -0.21 11.85 5.47
C GLY A 133 -0.59 11.74 6.94
N TYR A 134 -1.68 11.03 7.21
CA TYR A 134 -2.19 10.78 8.56
C TYR A 134 -2.28 9.29 8.86
N TYR A 135 -2.22 8.97 10.14
CA TYR A 135 -2.38 7.62 10.68
C TYR A 135 -3.43 7.61 11.77
N ALA A 136 -4.33 6.63 11.70
CA ALA A 136 -5.22 6.27 12.79
C ALA A 136 -5.01 4.78 13.11
N GLY A 137 -4.61 4.45 14.33
CA GLY A 137 -4.28 3.07 14.67
C GLY A 137 -4.36 2.74 16.15
N ILE A 138 -4.01 1.49 16.44
CA ILE A 138 -4.14 0.88 17.75
C ILE A 138 -2.74 0.48 18.22
N ARG A 139 -2.39 0.91 19.43
CA ARG A 139 -1.26 0.40 20.19
C ARG A 139 -1.78 -0.60 21.24
N PRO A 140 -1.57 -1.91 21.04
CA PRO A 140 -2.13 -2.95 21.89
C PRO A 140 -1.46 -2.99 23.27
N ASP A 141 -0.18 -2.63 23.36
CA ASP A 141 0.62 -2.71 24.60
C ASP A 141 -0.01 -1.93 25.77
N ASP A 142 -0.66 -0.80 25.47
CA ASP A 142 -1.37 0.02 26.44
C ASP A 142 -2.80 0.33 26.01
N GLY A 143 -3.38 -0.41 25.06
CA GLY A 143 -4.77 -0.23 24.62
C GLY A 143 -5.11 1.21 24.20
N THR A 144 -4.22 1.87 23.46
CA THR A 144 -4.39 3.27 23.04
C THR A 144 -4.74 3.37 21.56
N LEU A 145 -5.74 4.17 21.24
CA LEU A 145 -6.01 4.68 19.90
C LEU A 145 -5.14 5.92 19.65
N LEU A 146 -4.46 5.96 18.51
CA LEU A 146 -3.53 7.02 18.13
C LEU A 146 -3.99 7.68 16.84
N LEU A 147 -4.01 9.01 16.83
CA LEU A 147 -4.13 9.82 15.62
C LEU A 147 -2.89 10.69 15.50
N GLY A 148 -2.25 10.67 14.34
CA GLY A 148 -1.09 11.52 14.08
C GLY A 148 -0.84 11.78 12.61
N LYS A 149 0.16 12.62 12.37
CA LYS A 149 0.64 13.02 11.05
C LYS A 149 2.06 12.47 10.85
N ALA A 150 2.33 12.00 9.65
CA ALA A 150 3.67 11.74 9.16
C ALA A 150 4.01 12.70 8.02
N ASP A 151 5.23 13.22 8.02
CA ASP A 151 5.85 13.98 6.92
C ASP A 151 7.37 13.72 6.88
N GLY A 152 7.76 12.46 7.06
CA GLY A 152 9.14 12.04 7.34
C GLY A 152 9.49 12.04 8.83
N LYS A 153 8.59 12.56 9.68
CA LYS A 153 8.63 12.47 11.13
C LYS A 153 7.23 12.25 11.70
N TRP A 154 7.11 11.48 12.78
CA TRP A 154 5.88 11.36 13.54
C TRP A 154 5.52 12.64 14.34
N THR A 155 4.27 13.08 14.20
CA THR A 155 3.66 14.12 15.04
C THR A 155 2.32 13.63 15.60
N PRO A 156 2.18 13.44 16.92
CA PRO A 156 0.90 13.06 17.52
C PRO A 156 -0.11 14.21 17.43
N LEU A 157 -1.36 13.88 17.16
CA LEU A 157 -2.47 14.85 17.08
C LEU A 157 -3.53 14.59 18.16
N ALA A 158 -3.87 13.32 18.40
CA ALA A 158 -4.79 12.93 19.46
C ALA A 158 -4.53 11.49 19.90
N SER A 159 -4.98 11.15 21.11
CA SER A 159 -5.04 9.78 21.59
C SER A 159 -6.25 9.55 22.49
N ALA A 160 -6.70 8.31 22.55
CA ALA A 160 -7.80 7.87 23.41
C ALA A 160 -7.55 6.43 23.86
N ARG A 161 -8.24 5.97 24.91
CA ARG A 161 -8.24 4.54 25.25
C ARG A 161 -9.17 3.80 24.30
N ALA A 162 -8.71 2.65 23.81
CA ALA A 162 -9.58 1.69 23.15
C ALA A 162 -10.64 1.19 24.15
N PRO A 163 -11.87 0.92 23.69
CA PRO A 163 -12.97 0.45 24.54
C PRO A 163 -12.68 -0.91 25.20
#